data_AF-A0A7V6X174-F1
#
_entry.id   AF-A0A7V6X174-F1
#
_cell.length_a   1.000
_cell.length_b   1.000
_cell.length_c   1.000
_cell.angle_alpha   90.00
_cell.angle_beta   90.00
_cell.angle_gamma   90.00
#
_symmetry.space_group_name_H-M   'P 1'
#
loop_
_entity.id
_entity.type
_entity.pdbx_description
1 polymer ?
#
loop_
_entity_poly.entity_id
_entity_poly.type
_entity_poly.pdbx_seq_one_letter_code
_entity_poly.pdbx_strand_id
1 'polypeptide(L)'
;MRQQITEEQVKAAVEKVIEKLYYRLEQKGFGTFSSRHEILGVMTEEYNELVEAVHTNNHQEMREELLDLAVGAIFSVACLDQRTVDW
;
A
#
# COMPACT_ATOMS: atom_id res chain seq x y z
N MET A 1 3.19 -19.01 23.62
CA MET A 1 4.33 -18.14 23.25
C MET A 1 4.00 -17.55 21.88
N ARG A 2 4.02 -16.23 21.69
CA ARG A 2 3.76 -15.65 20.36
C ARG A 2 4.92 -16.02 19.44
N GLN A 3 4.61 -16.58 18.27
CA GLN A 3 5.61 -16.82 17.23
C GLN A 3 6.15 -15.48 16.76
N GLN A 4 7.47 -15.31 16.78
CA GLN A 4 8.13 -14.12 16.27
C GLN A 4 8.31 -14.26 14.76
N ILE A 5 8.20 -13.15 14.04
CA ILE A 5 8.57 -13.10 12.62
C ILE A 5 10.09 -13.07 12.49
N THR A 6 10.63 -13.72 11.47
CA THR A 6 12.07 -13.69 11.18
C THR A 6 12.42 -12.52 10.27
N GLU A 7 13.71 -12.18 10.22
CA GLU A 7 14.23 -11.17 9.30
C GLU A 7 13.94 -11.53 7.84
N GLU A 8 14.08 -12.81 7.47
CA GLU A 8 13.78 -13.32 6.12
C GLU A 8 12.31 -13.13 5.76
N GLN A 9 11.39 -13.34 6.70
CA GLN A 9 9.97 -13.11 6.47
C GLN A 9 9.66 -11.63 6.22
N VAL A 10 10.33 -10.73 6.94
CA VAL A 10 10.22 -9.29 6.72
C VAL A 10 10.79 -8.90 5.36
N LYS A 11 11.98 -9.42 4.99
CA LYS A 11 12.59 -9.18 3.67
C LYS A 11 11.67 -9.61 2.54
N ALA A 12 11.13 -10.83 2.62
CA ALA A 12 10.20 -11.35 1.62
C ALA A 12 8.91 -10.50 1.53
N ALA A 13 8.44 -9.93 2.64
CA ALA A 13 7.31 -9.00 2.63
C ALA A 13 7.67 -7.69 1.94
N VAL A 14 8.86 -7.13 2.19
CA VAL A 14 9.34 -5.92 1.53
C VAL A 14 9.49 -6.11 0.02
N GLU A 15 10.05 -7.25 -0.42
CA GLU A 15 10.17 -7.59 -1.84
C GLU A 15 8.81 -7.58 -2.55
N LYS A 16 7.78 -8.15 -1.91
CA LYS A 16 6.40 -8.12 -2.42
C LYS A 16 5.83 -6.71 -2.53
N VAL A 17 6.14 -5.83 -1.58
CA VAL A 17 5.73 -4.41 -1.66
C VAL A 17 6.41 -3.73 -2.85
N ILE A 18 7.71 -3.98 -3.06
CA ILE A 18 8.47 -3.42 -4.19
C ILE A 18 7.88 -3.90 -5.52
N GLU A 19 7.61 -5.20 -5.66
CA GLU A 19 6.98 -5.76 -6.86
C GLU A 19 5.62 -5.10 -7.14
N LYS A 20 4.77 -4.97 -6.12
CA LYS A 20 3.45 -4.35 -6.25
C LYS A 20 3.54 -2.85 -6.56
N LEU A 21 4.57 -2.17 -6.03
CA LEU A 21 4.84 -0.77 -6.32
C LEU A 21 5.15 -0.57 -7.81
N TYR A 22 6.02 -1.39 -8.39
CA TYR A 22 6.31 -1.34 -9.83
C TYR A 22 5.07 -1.67 -10.67
N TYR A 23 4.30 -2.69 -10.29
CA TYR A 23 3.04 -3.02 -10.97
C TYR A 23 2.07 -1.83 -10.99
N ARG A 24 1.85 -1.17 -9.84
CA ARG A 24 0.95 0.00 -9.75
C ARG A 24 1.50 1.21 -10.53
N LEU A 25 2.82 1.42 -10.53
CA LEU A 25 3.49 2.44 -11.37
C LEU A 25 3.23 2.20 -12.86
N GLU A 26 3.31 0.96 -13.32
CA GLU A 26 3.07 0.60 -14.72
C GLU A 26 1.61 0.83 -15.13
N GLN A 27 0.65 0.54 -14.23
CA GLN A 27 -0.76 0.70 -14.53
C GLN A 27 -1.22 2.15 -14.58
N LYS A 28 -0.84 2.94 -13.57
CA LYS A 28 -1.39 4.28 -13.37
C LYS A 28 -0.44 5.40 -13.84
N GLY A 29 0.86 5.11 -13.94
CA GLY A 29 1.91 6.08 -14.21
C GLY A 29 2.36 6.83 -12.96
N PHE A 30 3.47 7.56 -13.05
CA PHE A 30 4.05 8.30 -11.91
C PHE A 30 3.18 9.49 -11.43
N GLY A 31 2.10 9.84 -12.14
CA GLY A 31 1.26 11.01 -11.85
C GLY A 31 0.01 10.75 -10.99
N THR A 32 -0.32 9.50 -10.65
CA THR A 32 -1.63 9.16 -10.08
C THR A 32 -1.78 9.40 -8.58
N PHE A 33 -0.72 9.89 -7.94
CA PHE A 33 -0.73 10.38 -6.55
C PHE A 33 -0.40 11.88 -6.53
N SER A 34 -0.87 12.62 -7.54
CA SER A 34 -0.50 14.03 -7.76
C SER A 34 -1.15 14.99 -6.77
N SER A 35 -2.19 14.58 -6.04
CA SER A 35 -2.83 15.40 -5.00
C SER A 35 -2.99 14.69 -3.65
N ARG A 36 -3.08 15.47 -2.56
CA ARG A 36 -3.29 14.96 -1.19
C ARG A 36 -4.65 14.28 -1.05
N HIS A 37 -5.64 14.82 -1.77
CA HIS A 37 -7.00 14.31 -1.76
C HIS A 37 -7.09 12.94 -2.45
N GLU A 38 -6.39 12.73 -3.56
CA GLU A 38 -6.31 11.42 -4.21
C GLU A 38 -5.56 10.42 -3.34
N ILE A 39 -4.43 10.82 -2.74
CA ILE A 39 -3.69 10.00 -1.78
C ILE A 39 -4.61 9.53 -0.64
N LEU A 40 -5.31 10.47 0.00
CA LEU A 40 -6.19 10.16 1.11
C LEU A 40 -7.36 9.27 0.66
N GLY A 41 -7.91 9.53 -0.53
CA GLY A 41 -8.98 8.73 -1.12
C GLY A 41 -8.58 7.28 -1.31
N VAL A 42 -7.44 7.05 -1.99
CA VAL A 42 -6.89 5.70 -2.21
C VAL A 42 -6.60 5.02 -0.87
N MET A 43 -5.88 5.68 0.04
CA MET A 43 -5.56 5.07 1.34
C MET A 43 -6.81 4.71 2.16
N THR A 44 -7.89 5.49 2.04
CA THR A 44 -9.16 5.21 2.73
C THR A 44 -9.90 4.04 2.10
N GLU A 45 -9.87 3.92 0.77
CA GLU A 45 -10.46 2.81 0.02
C GLU A 45 -9.82 1.48 0.42
N GLU A 46 -8.49 1.38 0.28
CA GLU A 46 -7.72 0.16 0.58
C GLU A 46 -7.84 -0.23 2.07
N TYR A 47 -7.99 0.76 2.98
CA TYR A 47 -8.27 0.48 4.39
C TYR A 47 -9.64 -0.16 4.61
N ASN A 48 -10.68 0.32 3.92
CA ASN A 48 -12.01 -0.24 4.03
C ASN A 48 -12.06 -1.66 3.45
N GLU A 49 -11.36 -1.90 2.33
CA GLU A 49 -11.21 -3.24 1.74
C GLU A 49 -10.50 -4.20 2.71
N LEU A 50 -9.45 -3.74 3.39
CA LEU A 50 -8.79 -4.54 4.44
C LEU A 50 -9.77 -4.89 5.58
N VAL A 51 -10.57 -3.92 6.04
CA VAL A 51 -11.57 -4.16 7.09
C VAL A 51 -12.60 -5.20 6.63
N GLU A 52 -13.06 -5.12 5.39
CA GLU A 52 -13.96 -6.12 4.80
C GLU A 52 -13.32 -7.50 4.75
N ALA A 53 -12.08 -7.60 4.26
CA ALA A 53 -11.33 -8.85 4.20
C ALA A 53 -11.15 -9.49 5.59
N VAL A 54 -10.91 -8.67 6.63
CA VAL A 54 -10.86 -9.13 8.02
C VAL A 54 -12.21 -9.69 8.47
N HIS A 55 -13.31 -9.01 8.16
CA HIS A 55 -14.66 -9.47 8.52
C HIS A 55 -15.06 -10.76 7.80
N THR A 56 -14.63 -10.96 6.55
CA THR A 56 -14.88 -12.19 5.78
C THR A 56 -13.90 -13.31 6.10
N ASN A 57 -12.90 -13.05 6.96
CA ASN A 57 -11.81 -13.96 7.29
C ASN A 57 -11.03 -14.46 6.06
N ASN A 58 -10.94 -13.63 5.01
CA ASN A 58 -10.23 -13.95 3.78
C ASN A 58 -8.75 -13.53 3.88
N HIS A 59 -7.90 -14.47 4.31
CA HIS A 59 -6.47 -14.20 4.50
C HIS A 59 -5.73 -13.75 3.24
N GLN A 60 -6.17 -14.18 2.05
CA GLN A 60 -5.52 -13.77 0.81
C GLN A 60 -5.86 -12.31 0.50
N GLU A 61 -7.13 -11.92 0.61
CA GLU A 61 -7.54 -10.52 0.45
C GLU A 61 -6.87 -9.63 1.50
N MET A 62 -6.89 -10.02 2.78
CA MET A 62 -6.20 -9.25 3.84
C MET A 62 -4.73 -8.98 3.47
N ARG A 63 -4.05 -9.97 2.89
CA ARG A 63 -2.66 -9.81 2.45
C ARG A 63 -2.56 -8.83 1.28
N GLU A 64 -3.45 -8.91 0.31
CA GLU A 64 -3.43 -8.01 -0.85
C GLU A 64 -3.69 -6.56 -0.44
N GLU A 65 -4.70 -6.31 0.41
CA GLU A 65 -5.03 -4.95 0.86
C GLU A 65 -3.94 -4.36 1.77
N LEU A 66 -3.27 -5.18 2.59
CA LEU A 66 -2.10 -4.74 3.34
C LEU A 66 -0.94 -4.32 2.43
N LEU A 67 -0.73 -5.01 1.31
CA LEU A 67 0.29 -4.62 0.33
C LEU A 67 -0.11 -3.31 -0.37
N ASP A 68 -1.38 -3.14 -0.71
CA ASP A 68 -1.86 -1.91 -1.35
C ASP A 68 -1.76 -0.70 -0.42
N LEU A 69 -2.11 -0.84 0.86
CA LEU A 69 -1.87 0.20 1.87
C LEU A 69 -0.38 0.55 2.01
N ALA A 70 0.51 -0.45 2.00
CA ALA A 70 1.95 -0.22 2.08
C ALA A 70 2.46 0.54 0.86
N VAL A 71 2.01 0.16 -0.34
CA VAL A 71 2.32 0.85 -1.60
C VAL A 71 1.82 2.29 -1.53
N GLY A 72 0.54 2.50 -1.20
CA GLY A 72 -0.07 3.83 -1.07
C GLY A 72 0.70 4.72 -0.09
N ALA A 73 1.11 4.19 1.06
CA ALA A 73 1.90 4.94 2.04
C ALA A 73 3.28 5.36 1.49
N ILE A 74 4.00 4.47 0.82
CA ILE A 74 5.32 4.78 0.22
C ILE A 74 5.19 5.85 -0.86
N PHE A 75 4.20 5.73 -1.74
CA PHE A 75 3.91 6.74 -2.76
C PHE A 75 3.57 8.09 -2.15
N SER A 76 2.74 8.09 -1.11
CA SER A 76 2.34 9.31 -0.41
C SER A 76 3.53 10.08 0.13
N VAL A 77 4.48 9.37 0.75
CA VAL A 77 5.74 9.96 1.24
C VAL A 77 6.53 10.56 0.08
N ALA A 78 6.71 9.81 -1.02
CA ALA A 78 7.45 10.29 -2.19
C ALA A 78 6.83 11.56 -2.80
N CYS A 79 5.49 11.64 -2.88
CA CYS A 79 4.79 12.82 -3.38
C CYS A 79 4.91 14.03 -2.45
N LEU A 80 4.79 13.83 -1.13
CA LEU A 80 4.95 14.89 -0.14
C LEU A 80 6.36 15.51 -0.17
N ASP A 81 7.39 14.68 -0.32
CA ASP A 81 8.79 15.12 -0.33
C ASP A 81 9.13 15.96 -1.57
N GLN A 82 8.46 15.73 -2.71
CA GLN A 82 8.71 16.47 -3.94
C GLN A 82 8.00 17.83 -4.03
N ARG A 83 7.20 18.23 -3.03
CA ARG A 83 6.33 19.44 -3.08
C ARG A 83 5.43 19.49 -4.33
N THR A 84 5.18 18.36 -4.97
CA THR A 84 4.34 18.23 -6.17
C THR A 84 2.86 18.21 -5.86
N VAL A 85 2.49 18.32 -4.57
CA VAL A 85 1.12 18.19 -4.12
C VAL A 85 0.42 19.54 -4.05
N ASP A 86 -0.25 19.89 -5.15
CA ASP A 86 -1.19 21.01 -5.19
C ASP A 86 -2.30 20.81 -4.14
N TRP A 87 -2.71 21.92 -3.54
CA TRP A 87 -3.82 22.03 -2.59
C TRP A 87 -5.17 21.88 -3.28
#